data_AF-A0A847CZF9-F1
#
_entry.id   AF-A0A847CZF9-F1
#
_cell.length_a   1.000
_cell.length_b   1.000
_cell.length_c   1.000
_cell.angle_alpha   90.00
_cell.angle_beta   90.00
_cell.angle_gamma   90.00
#
_symmetry.space_group_name_H-M   'P 1'
#
loop_
_entity.id
_entity.type
_entity.pdbx_description
1 polymer ?
#
loop_
_entity_poly.entity_id
_entity_poly.type
_entity_poly.pdbx_seq_one_letter_code
_entity_poly.pdbx_strand_id
1 'polypeptide(L)'
;MPSEWYNIENSIDIPTEEKDLIEESVSHLSTIMSSIFGNLEEFDQYGGTVSIINNFNQPIGINITYALFGEQQLQYFPGSPEFEQYNKISIFNRKINKQEFVAILLNRDNSIQEIQTNIPSSNPYSIYTWLLDAYKKIDLVLNYPENYYLDRDEFIYHGPKETEELNNQKKDLGL
;
A
#
# COMPACT_ATOMS: atom_id res chain seq x y z
N MET A 1 17.64 -12.63 0.77
CA MET A 1 16.24 -13.08 0.96
C MET A 1 15.45 -12.70 -0.28
N PRO A 2 14.51 -13.52 -0.77
CA PRO A 2 13.69 -13.15 -1.91
C PRO A 2 12.79 -11.96 -1.56
N SER A 3 12.54 -11.03 -2.48
CA SER A 3 11.46 -10.06 -2.36
C SER A 3 10.13 -10.83 -2.49
N GLU A 4 9.65 -11.38 -1.37
CA GLU A 4 8.49 -12.28 -1.31
C GLU A 4 7.17 -11.65 -1.80
N TRP A 5 7.12 -10.33 -1.98
CA TRP A 5 5.85 -9.59 -2.07
C TRP A 5 5.24 -9.46 -3.47
N TYR A 6 6.02 -9.56 -4.54
CA TYR A 6 5.48 -9.39 -5.91
C TYR A 6 4.81 -10.64 -6.48
N ASN A 7 5.02 -11.83 -5.88
CA ASN A 7 4.64 -13.10 -6.49
C ASN A 7 3.12 -13.41 -6.51
N ILE A 8 2.26 -12.55 -5.93
CA ILE A 8 0.81 -12.81 -5.81
C ILE A 8 -0.04 -11.62 -6.31
N GLU A 9 0.57 -10.51 -6.70
CA GLU A 9 -0.14 -9.25 -6.96
C GLU A 9 -0.17 -8.97 -8.47
N ASN A 10 -1.20 -9.49 -9.15
CA ASN A 10 -1.40 -9.17 -10.56
C ASN A 10 -1.94 -7.73 -10.69
N SER A 11 -1.28 -6.95 -11.54
CA SER A 11 -1.80 -5.68 -12.04
C SER A 11 -3.18 -5.87 -12.66
N ILE A 12 -4.05 -4.87 -12.50
CA ILE A 12 -5.34 -4.85 -13.18
C ILE A 12 -5.53 -3.57 -13.97
N ASP A 13 -6.18 -3.69 -15.12
CA ASP A 13 -6.69 -2.54 -15.86
C ASP A 13 -8.03 -2.10 -15.26
N ILE A 14 -8.11 -0.82 -14.89
CA ILE A 14 -9.30 -0.20 -14.29
C ILE A 14 -9.83 0.86 -15.27
N PRO A 15 -11.16 1.03 -15.41
CA PRO A 15 -11.71 2.10 -16.24
C PRO A 15 -11.16 3.48 -15.86
N THR A 16 -10.89 4.34 -16.86
CA THR A 16 -10.32 5.68 -16.65
C THR A 16 -11.09 6.50 -15.62
N GLU A 17 -12.42 6.53 -15.71
CA GLU A 17 -13.25 7.29 -14.76
C GLU A 17 -13.09 6.81 -13.31
N GLU A 18 -12.89 5.51 -13.09
CA GLU A 18 -12.63 4.98 -11.75
C GLU A 18 -11.20 5.30 -11.29
N LYS A 19 -10.22 5.26 -12.20
CA LYS A 19 -8.84 5.68 -11.90
C LYS A 19 -8.79 7.15 -11.47
N ASP A 20 -9.48 8.03 -12.18
CA ASP A 20 -9.54 9.47 -11.87
C ASP A 20 -10.08 9.72 -10.45
N LEU A 21 -11.15 9.01 -10.06
CA LEU A 21 -11.72 9.08 -8.70
C LEU A 21 -10.74 8.57 -7.63
N ILE A 22 -9.97 7.52 -7.95
CA ILE A 22 -8.94 7.02 -7.03
C ILE A 22 -7.81 8.05 -6.91
N GLU A 23 -7.38 8.67 -8.02
CA GLU A 23 -6.36 9.74 -8.03
C GLU A 23 -6.78 10.94 -7.17
N GLU A 24 -8.05 11.38 -7.25
CA GLU A 24 -8.58 12.43 -6.39
C GLU A 24 -8.49 12.07 -4.88
N SER A 25 -8.54 10.78 -4.56
CA SER A 25 -8.46 10.26 -3.18
C SER A 25 -7.04 10.00 -2.66
N VAL A 26 -6.00 10.13 -3.49
CA VAL A 26 -4.60 9.86 -3.12
C VAL A 26 -4.12 10.75 -1.97
N SER A 27 -4.63 11.98 -1.87
CA SER A 27 -4.32 12.88 -0.73
C SER A 27 -4.76 12.29 0.62
N HIS A 28 -5.92 11.63 0.68
CA HIS A 28 -6.42 10.97 1.88
C HIS A 28 -5.59 9.72 2.20
N LEU A 29 -5.24 8.92 1.19
CA LEU A 29 -4.33 7.79 1.33
C LEU A 29 -2.99 8.22 1.94
N SER A 30 -2.40 9.29 1.39
CA SER A 30 -1.13 9.85 1.87
C SER A 30 -1.23 10.31 3.32
N THR A 31 -2.37 10.90 3.70
CA THR A 31 -2.64 11.32 5.08
C THR A 31 -2.72 10.12 6.03
N ILE A 32 -3.40 9.04 5.63
CA ILE A 32 -3.45 7.78 6.38
C ILE A 32 -2.04 7.22 6.58
N MET A 33 -1.26 7.09 5.50
CA MET A 33 0.08 6.51 5.56
C MET A 33 1.03 7.35 6.42
N SER A 34 1.02 8.67 6.26
CA SER A 34 1.82 9.56 7.10
C SER A 34 1.41 9.50 8.58
N SER A 35 0.11 9.38 8.88
CA SER A 35 -0.37 9.24 10.27
C SER A 35 0.10 7.93 10.91
N ILE A 36 0.19 6.85 10.13
CA ILE A 36 0.55 5.52 10.62
C ILE A 36 2.06 5.32 10.67
N PHE A 37 2.81 5.78 9.69
CA PHE A 37 4.23 5.48 9.53
C PHE A 37 5.14 6.67 9.86
N GLY A 38 4.60 7.89 9.91
CA GLY A 38 5.40 9.11 9.96
C GLY A 38 6.06 9.39 8.61
N ASN A 39 7.21 10.08 8.66
CA ASN A 39 8.01 10.35 7.48
C ASN A 39 9.09 9.24 7.32
N LEU A 40 8.81 8.23 6.50
CA LEU A 40 9.76 7.13 6.26
C LEU A 40 11.14 7.62 5.78
N GLU A 41 11.17 8.70 4.99
CA GLU A 41 12.40 9.31 4.45
C GLU A 41 13.29 9.87 5.58
N GLU A 42 12.69 10.53 6.59
CA GLU A 42 13.41 11.09 7.74
C GLU A 42 13.98 10.03 8.68
N PHE A 43 13.42 8.82 8.68
CA PHE A 43 13.81 7.74 9.59
C PHE A 43 14.72 6.68 8.95
N ASP A 44 15.17 6.87 7.71
CA ASP A 44 15.96 5.88 6.94
C ASP A 44 15.27 4.50 6.88
N GLN A 45 13.93 4.52 6.83
CA GLN A 45 13.09 3.32 6.74
C GLN A 45 12.60 3.16 5.31
N TYR A 46 12.81 1.98 4.73
CA TYR A 46 12.40 1.68 3.36
C TYR A 46 10.95 1.21 3.25
N GLY A 47 10.33 0.79 4.36
CA GLY A 47 8.94 0.35 4.42
C GLY A 47 8.55 -0.35 5.71
N GLY A 48 7.25 -0.56 5.89
CA GLY A 48 6.69 -1.24 7.04
C GLY A 48 5.26 -1.71 6.79
N THR A 49 4.86 -2.73 7.54
CA THR A 49 3.48 -3.20 7.63
C THR A 49 2.99 -2.99 9.06
N VAL A 50 1.80 -2.43 9.19
CA VAL A 50 1.08 -2.30 10.45
C VAL A 50 -0.14 -3.20 10.43
N SER A 51 -0.20 -4.10 11.39
CA SER A 51 -1.42 -4.85 11.74
C SER A 51 -2.18 -4.10 12.82
N ILE A 52 -3.48 -3.91 12.60
CA ILE A 52 -4.33 -3.24 13.60
C ILE A 52 -4.91 -4.30 14.54
N ILE A 53 -4.72 -4.08 15.84
CA ILE A 53 -5.27 -4.91 16.92
C ILE A 53 -6.20 -4.07 17.80
N ASN A 54 -7.20 -4.69 18.42
CA ASN A 54 -8.08 -4.01 19.36
C ASN A 54 -7.45 -3.90 20.76
N ASN A 55 -8.14 -3.23 21.68
CA ASN A 55 -7.76 -3.09 23.08
C ASN A 55 -7.74 -4.39 23.90
N PHE A 56 -8.21 -5.51 23.31
CA PHE A 56 -8.05 -6.86 23.87
C PHE A 56 -6.85 -7.60 23.27
N ASN A 57 -5.97 -6.91 22.55
CA ASN A 57 -4.80 -7.46 21.88
C ASN A 57 -5.15 -8.52 20.81
N GLN A 58 -6.29 -8.35 20.13
CA GLN A 58 -6.76 -9.24 19.07
C GLN A 58 -6.72 -8.54 17.71
N PRO A 59 -6.20 -9.18 16.64
CA PRO A 59 -6.25 -8.63 15.29
C PRO A 59 -7.67 -8.36 14.82
N ILE A 60 -7.91 -7.17 14.26
CA ILE A 60 -9.21 -6.83 13.66
C ILE A 60 -9.27 -7.18 12.17
N GLY A 61 -8.18 -7.72 11.62
CA GLY A 61 -8.09 -8.15 10.23
C GLY A 61 -7.82 -7.01 9.25
N ILE A 62 -7.22 -5.91 9.71
CA ILE A 62 -6.76 -4.80 8.86
C ILE A 62 -5.25 -4.74 8.92
N ASN A 63 -4.59 -4.83 7.76
CA ASN A 63 -3.17 -4.62 7.61
C ASN A 63 -2.93 -3.49 6.62
N ILE A 64 -2.00 -2.61 6.94
CA ILE A 64 -1.63 -1.46 6.12
C ILE A 64 -0.14 -1.55 5.87
N THR A 65 0.27 -1.46 4.63
CA THR A 65 1.65 -1.59 4.21
C THR A 65 2.05 -0.34 3.43
N TYR A 66 3.18 0.25 3.80
CA TYR A 66 3.72 1.44 3.15
C TYR A 66 5.21 1.24 2.90
N ALA A 67 5.69 1.60 1.72
CA ALA A 67 7.11 1.51 1.40
C ALA A 67 7.52 2.50 0.30
N LEU A 68 8.81 2.81 0.27
CA LEU A 68 9.45 3.65 -0.73
C LEU A 68 10.28 2.79 -1.69
N PHE A 69 10.36 3.17 -2.96
CA PHE A 69 11.21 2.50 -3.95
C PHE A 69 11.73 3.46 -5.02
N GLY A 70 12.60 2.95 -5.89
CA GLY A 70 13.22 3.72 -6.97
C GLY A 70 14.45 4.51 -6.54
N GLU A 71 15.07 5.21 -7.49
CA GLU A 71 16.28 6.00 -7.25
C GLU A 71 15.95 7.39 -6.69
N GLN A 72 16.69 7.82 -5.67
CA GLN A 72 16.61 9.16 -5.10
C GLN A 72 16.98 10.22 -6.15
N GLN A 73 16.18 11.28 -6.30
CA GLN A 73 16.33 12.24 -7.40
C GLN A 73 17.37 13.37 -7.13
N LEU A 74 18.51 13.44 -7.80
CA LEU A 74 19.58 14.45 -7.53
C LEU A 74 19.18 15.96 -7.44
N GLN A 75 17.96 16.36 -7.84
CA GLN A 75 17.42 17.72 -7.72
C GLN A 75 15.94 17.70 -7.29
N TYR A 76 15.66 18.04 -6.03
CA TYR A 76 14.29 18.06 -5.47
C TYR A 76 13.79 19.50 -5.29
N PHE A 77 12.48 19.70 -5.47
CA PHE A 77 11.80 20.89 -4.95
C PHE A 77 11.35 20.63 -3.51
N PRO A 78 11.43 21.60 -2.59
CA PRO A 78 10.95 21.41 -1.22
C PRO A 78 9.46 21.03 -1.21
N GLY A 79 9.14 19.84 -0.66
CA GLY A 79 7.77 19.35 -0.49
C GLY A 79 7.28 18.35 -1.55
N SER A 80 8.11 17.93 -2.50
CA SER A 80 7.79 16.79 -3.38
C SER A 80 8.36 15.47 -2.82
N PRO A 81 7.65 14.32 -2.93
CA PRO A 81 8.19 13.02 -2.57
C PRO A 81 9.53 12.74 -3.27
N GLU A 82 10.51 12.22 -2.53
CA GLU A 82 11.83 11.91 -3.10
C GLU A 82 11.84 10.59 -3.89
N PHE A 83 10.89 9.70 -3.55
CA PHE A 83 10.80 8.32 -4.02
C PHE A 83 9.40 7.99 -4.56
N GLU A 84 9.33 6.95 -5.38
CA GLU A 84 8.07 6.27 -5.69
C GLU A 84 7.53 5.54 -4.44
N GLN A 85 6.21 5.35 -4.38
CA GLN A 85 5.55 4.84 -3.17
C GLN A 85 4.69 3.61 -3.44
N TYR A 86 4.79 2.62 -2.57
CA TYR A 86 3.92 1.45 -2.52
C TYR A 86 2.97 1.57 -1.33
N ASN A 87 1.66 1.62 -1.61
CA ASN A 87 0.62 1.84 -0.62
C ASN A 87 -0.38 0.68 -0.68
N LYS A 88 -0.47 -0.15 0.35
CA LYS A 88 -1.40 -1.29 0.35
C LYS A 88 -2.26 -1.32 1.61
N ILE A 89 -3.55 -1.53 1.39
CA ILE A 89 -4.52 -1.79 2.46
C ILE A 89 -5.10 -3.18 2.22
N SER A 90 -5.08 -4.00 3.26
CA SER A 90 -5.66 -5.34 3.25
C SER A 90 -6.69 -5.47 4.36
N ILE A 91 -7.90 -5.94 4.03
CA ILE A 91 -8.99 -6.16 5.00
C ILE A 91 -9.53 -7.59 4.87
N PHE A 92 -9.67 -8.28 6.00
CA PHE A 92 -10.24 -9.62 6.07
C PHE A 92 -11.77 -9.55 5.92
N ASN A 93 -12.29 -10.09 4.81
CA ASN A 93 -13.72 -10.18 4.56
C ASN A 93 -14.28 -11.48 5.14
N ARG A 94 -14.92 -11.36 6.31
CA ARG A 94 -15.53 -12.49 7.03
C ARG A 94 -16.65 -13.19 6.24
N LYS A 95 -17.34 -12.51 5.32
CA LYS A 95 -18.47 -13.09 4.57
C LYS A 95 -18.01 -14.15 3.57
N ILE A 96 -16.86 -13.91 2.96
CA ILE A 96 -16.26 -14.82 1.95
C ILE A 96 -15.03 -15.54 2.48
N ASN A 97 -14.70 -15.34 3.77
CA ASN A 97 -13.55 -15.92 4.47
C ASN A 97 -12.24 -15.74 3.69
N LYS A 98 -12.00 -14.53 3.17
CA LYS A 98 -10.84 -14.21 2.32
C LYS A 98 -10.28 -12.84 2.68
N GLN A 99 -8.96 -12.68 2.55
CA GLN A 99 -8.31 -11.38 2.58
C GLN A 99 -8.55 -10.64 1.27
N GLU A 100 -9.13 -9.45 1.34
CA GLU A 100 -9.21 -8.51 0.21
C GLU A 100 -8.10 -7.46 0.36
N PHE A 101 -7.56 -6.98 -0.75
CA PHE A 101 -6.59 -5.90 -0.71
C PHE A 101 -6.68 -4.99 -1.93
N VAL A 102 -6.23 -3.75 -1.77
CA VAL A 102 -5.85 -2.85 -2.86
C VAL A 102 -4.46 -2.33 -2.54
N ALA A 103 -3.55 -2.49 -3.49
CA ALA A 103 -2.23 -1.86 -3.51
C ALA A 103 -2.19 -0.83 -4.65
N ILE A 104 -1.66 0.35 -4.35
CA ILE A 104 -1.52 1.48 -5.26
C ILE A 104 -0.05 1.87 -5.28
N LEU A 105 0.57 1.73 -6.45
CA LEU A 105 1.90 2.24 -6.71
C LEU A 105 1.74 3.66 -7.26
N LEU A 106 2.41 4.60 -6.61
CA LEU A 106 2.40 6.01 -7.01
C LEU A 106 3.76 6.38 -7.58
N ASN A 107 3.72 7.12 -8.67
CA ASN A 107 4.85 7.89 -9.15
C ASN A 107 5.19 9.00 -8.14
N ARG A 108 6.37 9.60 -8.27
CA ARG A 108 6.84 10.70 -7.42
C ARG A 108 5.94 11.95 -7.44
N ASP A 109 5.20 12.13 -8.53
CA ASP A 109 4.22 13.21 -8.68
C ASP A 109 2.84 12.86 -8.10
N ASN A 110 2.74 11.74 -7.36
CA ASN A 110 1.52 11.16 -6.81
C ASN A 110 0.50 10.68 -7.86
N SER A 111 0.85 10.65 -9.14
CA SER A 111 0.00 9.99 -10.16
C SER A 111 0.05 8.47 -9.99
N ILE A 112 -1.04 7.80 -10.34
CA ILE A 112 -1.12 6.34 -10.18
C ILE A 112 -0.31 5.67 -11.29
N GLN A 113 0.75 4.99 -10.90
CA GLN A 113 1.54 4.13 -11.76
C GLN A 113 0.79 2.81 -12.01
N GLU A 114 0.37 2.14 -10.94
CA GLU A 114 -0.21 0.81 -11.01
C GLU A 114 -1.19 0.58 -9.86
N ILE A 115 -2.24 -0.20 -10.11
CA ILE A 115 -3.14 -0.73 -9.06
C ILE A 115 -3.15 -2.25 -9.14
N GLN A 116 -2.97 -2.88 -7.98
CA GLN A 116 -3.01 -4.33 -7.81
C GLN A 116 -4.08 -4.68 -6.78
N THR A 117 -4.91 -5.67 -7.08
CA THR A 117 -5.99 -6.08 -6.18
C THR A 117 -6.49 -7.48 -6.52
N ASN A 118 -7.11 -8.13 -5.54
CA ASN A 118 -7.86 -9.37 -5.73
C ASN A 118 -9.39 -9.17 -5.61
N ILE A 119 -9.85 -7.92 -5.58
CA ILE A 119 -11.27 -7.56 -5.55
C ILE A 119 -11.84 -7.74 -6.95
N PRO A 120 -12.97 -8.44 -7.11
CA PRO A 120 -13.60 -8.61 -8.41
C PRO A 120 -14.11 -7.27 -8.95
N SER A 121 -13.73 -6.92 -10.19
CA SER A 121 -14.25 -5.76 -10.92
C SER A 121 -15.64 -6.05 -11.54
N SER A 122 -16.53 -6.74 -10.82
CA SER A 122 -17.82 -7.19 -11.35
C SER A 122 -18.83 -6.05 -11.52
N ASN A 123 -18.62 -4.91 -10.85
CA ASN A 123 -19.44 -3.71 -10.96
C ASN A 123 -18.57 -2.49 -11.29
N PRO A 124 -19.12 -1.45 -11.94
CA PRO A 124 -18.44 -0.16 -12.06
C PRO A 124 -18.03 0.38 -10.68
N TYR A 125 -16.84 0.99 -10.59
CA TYR A 125 -16.36 1.66 -9.37
C TYR A 125 -16.17 0.73 -8.16
N SER A 126 -15.97 -0.58 -8.38
CA SER A 126 -15.85 -1.57 -7.29
C SER A 126 -14.63 -1.32 -6.40
N ILE A 127 -13.50 -0.93 -6.99
CA ILE A 127 -12.23 -0.73 -6.30
C ILE A 127 -12.28 0.60 -5.57
N TYR A 128 -12.76 1.65 -6.23
CA TYR A 128 -12.95 2.96 -5.60
C TYR A 128 -13.92 2.88 -4.41
N THR A 129 -15.05 2.19 -4.55
CA THR A 129 -16.01 2.01 -3.46
C THR A 129 -15.38 1.26 -2.28
N TRP A 130 -14.62 0.20 -2.57
CA TRP A 130 -13.94 -0.56 -1.53
C TRP A 130 -12.89 0.28 -0.80
N LEU A 131 -12.11 1.11 -1.52
CA LEU A 131 -11.13 2.03 -0.94
C LEU A 131 -11.79 3.04 0.01
N LEU A 132 -12.92 3.65 -0.39
CA LEU A 132 -13.65 4.58 0.48
C LEU A 132 -14.11 3.91 1.78
N ASP A 133 -14.60 2.68 1.70
CA ASP A 133 -15.00 1.93 2.90
C ASP A 133 -13.82 1.50 3.76
N ALA A 134 -12.67 1.22 3.13
CA ALA A 134 -11.42 0.95 3.82
C ALA A 134 -10.93 2.20 4.57
N TYR A 135 -10.89 3.36 3.91
CA TYR A 135 -10.49 4.63 4.53
C TYR A 135 -11.36 4.97 5.72
N LYS A 136 -12.70 4.87 5.62
CA LYS A 136 -13.59 5.11 6.77
C LYS A 136 -13.29 4.21 7.97
N LYS A 137 -12.96 2.93 7.73
CA LYS A 137 -12.60 2.01 8.81
C LYS A 137 -11.27 2.41 9.46
N ILE A 138 -10.29 2.82 8.66
CA ILE A 138 -8.98 3.24 9.16
C ILE A 138 -9.10 4.57 9.90
N ASP A 139 -9.85 5.53 9.37
CA ASP A 139 -10.14 6.80 10.04
C ASP A 139 -10.82 6.56 11.40
N LEU A 140 -11.71 5.57 11.50
CA LEU A 140 -12.28 5.16 12.78
C LEU A 140 -11.21 4.63 13.75
N VAL A 141 -10.25 3.85 13.26
CA VAL A 141 -9.13 3.39 14.12
C VAL A 141 -8.32 4.59 14.61
N LEU A 142 -7.92 5.48 13.69
CA LEU A 142 -7.06 6.63 13.99
C LEU A 142 -7.73 7.65 14.93
N ASN A 143 -9.05 7.80 14.86
CA ASN A 143 -9.80 8.72 15.71
C ASN A 143 -10.13 8.16 17.10
N TYR A 144 -9.93 6.86 17.35
CA TYR A 144 -10.24 6.20 18.62
C TYR A 144 -9.07 5.34 19.12
N PRO A 145 -7.88 5.93 19.35
CA PRO A 145 -6.66 5.20 19.71
C PRO A 145 -6.74 4.46 21.06
N GLU A 146 -7.71 4.76 21.91
CA GLU A 146 -7.97 4.00 23.15
C GLU A 146 -8.55 2.60 22.90
N ASN A 147 -9.10 2.36 21.71
CA ASN A 147 -9.73 1.10 21.33
C ASN A 147 -8.85 0.23 20.44
N TYR A 148 -7.77 0.79 19.90
CA TYR A 148 -6.94 0.14 18.88
C TYR A 148 -5.45 0.43 19.09
N TYR A 149 -4.63 -0.57 18.80
CA TYR A 149 -3.19 -0.44 18.79
C TYR A 149 -2.64 -0.83 17.40
N LEU A 150 -1.48 -0.25 17.08
CA LEU A 150 -0.77 -0.49 15.83
C LEU A 150 0.43 -1.40 16.13
N ASP A 151 0.38 -2.64 15.65
CA ASP A 151 1.48 -3.61 15.75
C ASP A 151 2.32 -3.53 14.48
N ARG A 152 3.61 -3.17 14.60
CA ARG A 152 4.45 -2.78 13.44
C ARG A 152 5.54 -3.80 13.16
N ASP A 153 5.68 -4.15 11.88
CA ASP A 153 6.76 -4.94 11.31
C ASP A 153 7.48 -4.15 10.19
N GLU A 154 8.79 -3.99 10.26
CA GLU A 154 9.61 -3.23 9.30
C GLU A 154 10.15 -4.11 8.16
N PHE A 155 10.26 -3.56 6.94
CA PHE A 155 10.86 -4.28 5.81
C PHE A 155 11.39 -3.35 4.70
N ILE A 156 12.11 -3.91 3.72
CA ILE A 156 12.56 -3.20 2.52
C ILE A 156 11.73 -3.66 1.32
N TYR A 157 11.07 -2.72 0.64
CA TYR A 157 10.39 -2.99 -0.62
C TYR A 157 11.33 -2.77 -1.80
N HIS A 158 11.28 -3.68 -2.77
CA HIS A 158 11.96 -3.52 -4.06
C HIS A 158 10.89 -3.21 -5.10
N GLY A 159 11.04 -2.11 -5.81
CA GLY A 159 10.10 -1.70 -6.86
C GLY A 159 9.98 -2.73 -7.98
N PRO A 160 9.06 -2.50 -8.95
CA PRO A 160 8.81 -3.45 -10.03
C PRO A 160 10.06 -3.78 -10.85
N LYS A 161 10.90 -2.77 -11.16
CA LYS A 161 12.12 -2.93 -11.95
C LYS A 161 13.18 -3.72 -11.20
N GLU A 162 13.45 -3.33 -9.95
CA GLU A 162 14.43 -3.98 -9.08
C GLU A 162 14.03 -5.44 -8.81
N THR A 163 12.72 -5.69 -8.68
CA THR A 163 12.18 -7.04 -8.54
C THR A 163 12.39 -7.87 -9.80
N GLU A 164 12.16 -7.31 -11.00
CA GLU A 164 12.40 -8.01 -12.27
C GLU A 164 13.90 -8.35 -12.46
N GLU A 165 14.78 -7.40 -12.17
CA GLU A 165 16.24 -7.60 -12.23
C GLU A 165 16.70 -8.70 -11.26
N LEU A 166 16.24 -8.66 -10.01
CA LEU A 166 16.52 -9.69 -9.02
C LEU A 166 16.00 -11.07 -9.45
N ASN A 167 14.82 -11.12 -10.06
CA ASN A 167 14.24 -12.37 -10.54
C ASN A 167 15.01 -12.94 -11.74
N ASN A 168 15.47 -12.08 -12.65
CA ASN A 168 16.30 -12.49 -13.78
C ASN A 168 17.68 -12.98 -13.30
N GLN A 169 18.31 -12.28 -12.36
CA GLN A 169 19.57 -12.73 -11.75
C GLN A 169 19.43 -14.09 -11.07
N LYS A 170 18.32 -14.36 -10.37
CA LYS A 170 18.08 -15.67 -9.75
C LYS A 170 17.89 -16.78 -10.78
N LYS A 171 17.12 -16.51 -11.85
CA LYS A 171 16.96 -17.44 -12.97
C LYS A 171 18.31 -17.77 -13.62
N ASP A 172 19.18 -16.77 -13.79
CA ASP A 172 20.52 -16.93 -14.36
C ASP A 172 21.45 -17.71 -13.41
N LEU A 173 21.21 -17.65 -12.10
CA LEU A 173 21.91 -18.41 -11.06
C LEU A 173 21.33 -19.82 -10.82
N GLY A 174 20.25 -20.20 -11.52
CA GLY A 174 19.60 -21.50 -11.36
C GLY A 174 18.90 -21.69 -10.01
N LEU A 175 18.51 -20.60 -9.35
CA LEU A 175 17.77 -20.57 -8.08
C LEU A 175 16.29 -20.24 -8.30
#